data_AF-C4JJM9-F1
#
_entry.id   AF-C4JJM9-F1
#
_cell.length_a   1.000
_cell.length_b   1.000
_cell.length_c   1.000
_cell.angle_alpha   90.00
_cell.angle_beta   90.00
_cell.angle_gamma   90.00
#
_symmetry.space_group_name_H-M   'P 1'
#
loop_
_entity.id
_entity.type
_entity.pdbx_description
1 polymer ?
#
loop_
_entity_poly.entity_id
_entity_poly.type
_entity_poly.pdbx_seq_one_letter_code
_entity_poly.pdbx_strand_id
1 'polypeptide(L)'
;MESLLTAVKTVNIRTHDEKESLSKAVPPDTTHSTLREQPVIEGNSIVDTLQGALRTLSSHPSDSQFLQALNFLDPAHSTQSGYDVTDLETSTLPILNSLVSVAINDRWANLENEHRSSPKSRRDKTPLAIVLRCLTSVGGIGALIVNLRTNIDRFETQQSGESLGRQVVLRDTLAALSYVLKTPDFLLRIYQRIAKFSSSPKKRLAWSQLISFLASGRVLSIAAESLGLVKEVEVPDSIRWIGEGKSYASWLGKCIVSMALNLDDNDSEGWGSLAKFSQRALSLGYQSE
;
A
#
# COMPACT_ATOMS: atom_id res chain seq x y z
N MET A 1 -58.49 -7.66 -19.67
CA MET A 1 -57.27 -8.38 -20.10
C MET A 1 -56.14 -7.87 -19.20
N GLU A 2 -56.15 -8.15 -17.89
CA GLU A 2 -55.90 -9.46 -17.24
C GLU A 2 -54.60 -10.09 -17.80
N SER A 3 -53.49 -9.88 -17.09
CA SER A 3 -52.77 -10.94 -16.35
C SER A 3 -51.87 -11.76 -17.30
N LEU A 4 -50.54 -11.79 -17.14
CA LEU A 4 -49.92 -12.64 -16.13
C LEU A 4 -48.44 -12.25 -15.94
N LEU A 5 -48.13 -11.81 -14.72
CA LEU A 5 -46.85 -12.01 -14.06
C LEU A 5 -46.65 -13.50 -13.82
N THR A 6 -45.45 -14.04 -14.06
CA THR A 6 -45.11 -15.39 -13.57
C THR A 6 -44.02 -15.28 -12.51
N ALA A 7 -44.40 -15.71 -11.30
CA ALA A 7 -43.61 -15.77 -10.10
C ALA A 7 -42.66 -16.98 -10.05
N VAL A 8 -41.68 -16.85 -9.14
CA VAL A 8 -40.64 -17.79 -8.73
C VAL A 8 -41.20 -19.12 -8.21
N LYS A 9 -40.45 -20.23 -8.41
CA LYS A 9 -40.56 -21.41 -7.55
C LYS A 9 -39.18 -21.92 -7.12
N THR A 10 -38.91 -21.76 -5.83
CA THR A 10 -37.85 -22.41 -5.05
C THR A 10 -38.14 -23.90 -4.86
N VAL A 11 -37.11 -24.73 -4.82
CA VAL A 11 -37.19 -26.08 -4.25
C VAL A 11 -36.33 -26.13 -3.00
N ASN A 12 -36.96 -26.51 -1.89
CA ASN A 12 -36.39 -26.77 -0.59
C ASN A 12 -37.05 -28.07 -0.10
N ILE A 13 -36.30 -29.16 0.07
CA ILE A 13 -36.79 -30.37 0.75
C ILE A 13 -35.75 -30.85 1.78
N ARG A 14 -36.09 -30.48 3.02
CA ARG A 14 -35.85 -31.06 4.36
C ARG A 14 -35.59 -32.58 4.41
N THR A 15 -34.48 -33.01 5.02
CA THR A 15 -34.30 -33.59 6.39
C THR A 15 -35.07 -34.87 6.72
N HIS A 16 -34.35 -35.93 7.10
CA HIS A 16 -34.80 -36.90 8.11
C HIS A 16 -33.59 -37.34 8.97
N ASP A 17 -33.70 -37.08 10.28
CA ASP A 17 -32.88 -37.60 11.37
C ASP A 17 -33.15 -39.10 11.56
N GLU A 18 -32.14 -39.89 11.92
CA GLU A 18 -32.34 -40.94 12.93
C GLU A 18 -31.01 -41.25 13.62
N LYS A 19 -31.05 -41.11 14.96
CA LYS A 19 -30.02 -41.46 15.92
C LYS A 19 -30.15 -42.95 16.23
N GLU A 20 -29.04 -43.68 16.34
CA GLU A 20 -28.87 -44.64 17.44
C GLU A 20 -27.40 -44.99 17.70
N SER A 21 -26.93 -44.45 18.84
CA SER A 21 -26.02 -44.99 19.85
C SER A 21 -25.30 -46.31 19.59
N LEU A 22 -23.99 -46.35 19.92
CA LEU A 22 -23.43 -47.31 20.90
C LEU A 22 -22.00 -46.91 21.30
N SER A 23 -21.86 -46.50 22.56
CA SER A 23 -20.60 -46.30 23.25
C SER A 23 -19.92 -47.64 23.60
N LYS A 24 -18.58 -47.70 23.52
CA LYS A 24 -17.64 -48.46 24.39
C LYS A 24 -16.20 -48.15 23.95
N ALA A 25 -15.43 -47.41 24.74
CA ALA A 25 -14.49 -47.89 25.78
C ALA A 25 -13.06 -48.20 25.25
N VAL A 26 -12.15 -47.20 25.40
CA VAL A 26 -10.79 -47.14 26.02
C VAL A 26 -9.83 -48.38 25.95
N PRO A 27 -8.49 -48.17 25.83
CA PRO A 27 -7.45 -48.93 25.08
C PRO A 27 -6.66 -49.92 25.98
N PRO A 28 -5.45 -50.52 25.72
CA PRO A 28 -4.18 -50.09 25.05
C PRO A 28 -3.72 -51.13 23.97
N ASP A 29 -2.61 -51.08 23.21
CA ASP A 29 -1.20 -50.87 23.56
C ASP A 29 -0.33 -50.81 22.27
N THR A 30 0.68 -49.94 22.29
CA THR A 30 2.06 -50.08 21.77
C THR A 30 2.37 -50.85 20.46
N THR A 31 2.85 -50.17 19.40
CA THR A 31 4.23 -50.32 18.85
C THR A 31 4.49 -49.48 17.57
N HIS A 32 5.62 -48.76 17.60
CA HIS A 32 6.52 -48.34 16.52
C HIS A 32 5.98 -47.86 15.16
N SER A 33 6.20 -46.57 14.85
CA SER A 33 6.75 -46.21 13.53
C SER A 33 7.41 -44.82 13.52
N THR A 34 8.74 -44.87 13.34
CA THR A 34 9.60 -43.94 12.59
C THR A 34 9.45 -42.43 12.78
N LEU A 35 10.37 -41.91 13.58
CA LEU A 35 11.04 -40.62 13.40
C LEU A 35 11.34 -40.40 11.91
N ARG A 36 10.54 -39.55 11.25
CA ARG A 36 10.92 -38.93 9.99
C ARG A 36 11.47 -37.56 10.35
N GLU A 37 12.78 -37.49 10.52
CA GLU A 37 13.54 -36.25 10.43
C GLU A 37 13.06 -35.50 9.18
N GLN A 38 12.36 -34.39 9.42
CA GLN A 38 12.19 -33.39 8.38
C GLN A 38 13.58 -32.81 8.12
N PRO A 39 14.03 -32.73 6.85
CA PRO A 39 15.32 -32.15 6.57
C PRO A 39 15.26 -30.68 6.98
N VAL A 40 16.11 -30.32 7.93
CA VAL A 40 16.50 -28.94 8.23
C VAL A 40 17.11 -28.40 6.95
N ILE A 41 16.34 -27.63 6.18
CA ILE A 41 16.85 -26.85 5.06
C ILE A 41 17.40 -25.56 5.67
N GLU A 42 18.64 -25.63 6.15
CA GLU A 42 19.50 -24.46 6.32
C GLU A 42 20.25 -24.22 5.00
N GLY A 43 20.11 -23.02 4.42
CA GLY A 43 21.09 -22.48 3.48
C GLY A 43 20.56 -21.96 2.14
N ASN A 44 20.53 -20.63 2.04
CA ASN A 44 20.70 -19.78 0.84
C ASN A 44 19.47 -19.37 0.00
N SER A 45 19.20 -18.05 0.07
CA SER A 45 18.37 -17.16 -0.76
C SER A 45 17.03 -17.67 -1.30
N ILE A 46 15.95 -17.47 -0.55
CA ILE A 46 14.57 -17.73 -1.01
C ILE A 46 14.02 -16.56 -1.85
N VAL A 47 14.67 -15.38 -1.82
CA VAL A 47 14.17 -14.16 -2.48
C VAL A 47 15.02 -13.77 -3.68
N ASP A 48 15.07 -14.64 -4.67
CA ASP A 48 15.69 -14.32 -5.97
C ASP A 48 14.65 -13.97 -7.04
N THR A 49 13.35 -14.05 -6.69
CA THR A 49 12.24 -13.77 -7.61
C THR A 49 11.17 -12.91 -6.96
N LEU A 50 10.42 -12.18 -7.80
CA LEU A 50 9.30 -11.35 -7.39
C LEU A 50 8.20 -12.18 -6.68
N GLN A 51 7.96 -13.41 -7.12
CA GLN A 51 7.05 -14.35 -6.44
C GLN A 51 7.60 -14.85 -5.10
N GLY A 52 8.93 -15.07 -5.01
CA GLY A 52 9.60 -15.38 -3.76
C GLY A 52 9.39 -14.27 -2.73
N ALA A 53 9.60 -13.01 -3.14
CA ALA A 53 9.37 -11.85 -2.29
C ALA A 53 7.91 -11.75 -1.83
N LEU A 54 6.94 -11.93 -2.75
CA LEU A 54 5.52 -11.95 -2.40
C LEU A 54 5.19 -13.05 -1.38
N ARG A 55 5.70 -14.27 -1.62
CA ARG A 55 5.47 -15.42 -0.74
C ARG A 55 6.03 -15.15 0.65
N THR A 56 7.25 -14.63 0.74
CA THR A 56 7.90 -14.27 2.00
C THR A 56 7.12 -13.19 2.75
N LEU A 57 6.69 -12.12 2.07
CA LEU A 57 5.90 -11.06 2.70
C LEU A 57 4.51 -11.55 3.14
N SER A 58 3.89 -12.47 2.39
CA SER A 58 2.57 -13.00 2.72
C SER A 58 2.57 -14.01 3.88
N SER A 59 3.73 -14.61 4.20
CA SER A 59 3.85 -15.68 5.19
C SER A 59 4.21 -15.21 6.61
N HIS A 60 3.93 -13.94 6.96
CA HIS A 60 4.39 -13.33 8.23
C HIS A 60 5.91 -13.51 8.43
N PRO A 61 6.74 -12.80 7.64
CA PRO A 61 8.17 -13.03 7.65
C PRO A 61 8.79 -12.70 9.01
N SER A 62 9.82 -13.44 9.39
CA SER A 62 10.75 -13.03 10.45
C SER A 62 11.52 -11.77 10.05
N ASP A 63 12.20 -11.11 11.00
CA ASP A 63 12.92 -9.86 10.74
C ASP A 63 13.99 -10.02 9.65
N SER A 64 14.75 -11.12 9.67
CA SER A 64 15.76 -11.41 8.64
C SER A 64 15.15 -11.64 7.26
N GLN A 65 14.04 -12.37 7.19
CA GLN A 65 13.31 -12.63 5.94
C GLN A 65 12.69 -11.36 5.36
N PHE A 66 12.14 -10.50 6.22
CA PHE A 66 11.60 -9.21 5.83
C PHE A 66 12.70 -8.31 5.24
N LEU A 67 13.86 -8.22 5.92
CA LEU A 67 15.01 -7.46 5.42
C LEU A 67 15.54 -7.99 4.09
N GLN A 68 15.60 -9.31 3.93
CA GLN A 68 16.00 -9.93 2.67
C GLN A 68 15.03 -9.55 1.54
N ALA A 69 13.71 -9.62 1.80
CA ALA A 69 12.71 -9.21 0.84
C ALA A 69 12.80 -7.72 0.48
N LEU A 70 13.02 -6.85 1.46
CA LEU A 70 13.21 -5.41 1.22
C LEU A 70 14.45 -5.13 0.36
N ASN A 71 15.58 -5.77 0.65
CA ASN A 71 16.81 -5.58 -0.11
C ASN A 71 16.67 -6.02 -1.57
N PHE A 72 15.91 -7.10 -1.82
CA PHE A 72 15.60 -7.54 -3.17
C PHE A 72 14.66 -6.56 -3.91
N LEU A 73 13.68 -5.99 -3.21
CA LEU A 73 12.67 -5.09 -3.78
C LEU A 73 13.16 -3.65 -3.94
N ASP A 74 14.29 -3.27 -3.34
CA ASP A 74 14.76 -1.89 -3.29
C ASP A 74 14.98 -1.31 -4.71
N PRO A 75 14.23 -0.27 -5.11
CA PRO A 75 14.42 0.40 -6.39
C PRO A 75 15.82 1.01 -6.59
N ALA A 76 16.58 1.23 -5.52
CA ALA A 76 17.98 1.66 -5.64
C ALA A 76 18.91 0.56 -6.18
N HIS A 77 18.48 -0.70 -6.14
CA HIS A 77 19.23 -1.87 -6.59
C HIS A 77 18.59 -2.56 -7.82
N SER A 78 17.53 -1.99 -8.40
CA SER A 78 16.75 -2.61 -9.49
C SER A 78 17.56 -2.93 -10.76
N THR A 79 18.66 -2.22 -11.01
CA THR A 79 19.55 -2.49 -12.15
C THR A 79 20.31 -3.82 -12.02
N GLN A 80 20.36 -4.41 -10.83
CA GLN A 80 21.07 -5.67 -10.56
C GLN A 80 20.12 -6.87 -10.59
N SER A 81 18.85 -6.70 -10.19
CA SER A 81 17.84 -7.76 -10.16
C SER A 81 17.01 -7.85 -11.45
N GLY A 82 17.02 -6.81 -12.29
CA GLY A 82 16.23 -6.75 -13.53
C GLY A 82 14.74 -6.48 -13.30
N TYR A 83 14.32 -6.24 -12.06
CA TYR A 83 12.93 -5.96 -11.67
C TYR A 83 12.84 -4.66 -10.88
N ASP A 84 11.87 -3.82 -11.21
CA ASP A 84 11.56 -2.60 -10.46
C ASP A 84 10.14 -2.71 -9.87
N VAL A 85 10.01 -2.77 -8.54
CA VAL A 85 8.70 -2.83 -7.87
C VAL A 85 7.85 -1.57 -8.13
N THR A 86 8.49 -0.48 -8.57
CA THR A 86 7.81 0.78 -8.91
C THR A 86 7.21 0.80 -10.31
N ASP A 87 7.45 -0.24 -11.11
CA ASP A 87 6.80 -0.41 -12.40
C ASP A 87 5.30 -0.70 -12.23
N LEU A 88 4.51 -0.19 -13.19
CA LEU A 88 3.06 -0.39 -13.24
C LEU A 88 2.69 -1.76 -13.86
N GLU A 89 3.29 -2.84 -13.37
CA GLU A 89 2.92 -4.20 -13.77
C GLU A 89 1.85 -4.81 -12.86
N THR A 90 1.02 -5.69 -13.41
CA THR A 90 -0.03 -6.37 -12.61
C THR A 90 0.57 -7.25 -11.51
N SER A 91 1.80 -7.71 -11.69
CA SER A 91 2.58 -8.52 -10.75
C SER A 91 3.09 -7.73 -9.53
N THR A 92 3.27 -6.41 -9.62
CA THR A 92 3.84 -5.58 -8.54
C THR A 92 2.79 -5.16 -7.51
N LEU A 93 1.51 -5.04 -7.92
CA LEU A 93 0.45 -4.56 -7.03
C LEU A 93 0.20 -5.46 -5.80
N PRO A 94 0.13 -6.81 -5.91
CA PRO A 94 0.02 -7.67 -4.72
C PRO A 94 1.18 -7.52 -3.75
N ILE A 95 2.37 -7.24 -4.27
CA ILE A 95 3.59 -7.06 -3.46
C ILE A 95 3.55 -5.75 -2.71
N LEU A 96 3.15 -4.67 -3.37
CA LEU A 96 2.97 -3.37 -2.72
C LEU A 96 1.90 -3.45 -1.62
N ASN A 97 0.78 -4.15 -1.87
CA ASN A 97 -0.24 -4.37 -0.85
C ASN A 97 0.27 -5.21 0.33
N SER A 98 1.01 -6.30 0.05
CA SER A 98 1.62 -7.13 1.09
C SER A 98 2.67 -6.35 1.89
N LEU A 99 3.45 -5.50 1.21
CA LEU A 99 4.44 -4.63 1.82
C LEU A 99 3.77 -3.61 2.74
N VAL A 100 2.69 -2.97 2.30
CA VAL A 100 1.89 -2.07 3.14
C VAL A 100 1.36 -2.81 4.37
N SER A 101 0.80 -4.01 4.20
CA SER A 101 0.29 -4.79 5.34
C SER A 101 1.39 -5.08 6.36
N VAL A 102 2.51 -5.66 5.94
CA VAL A 102 3.57 -6.09 6.86
C VAL A 102 4.36 -4.91 7.42
N ALA A 103 4.77 -3.97 6.56
CA ALA A 103 5.63 -2.86 6.97
C ALA A 103 4.87 -1.80 7.76
N ILE A 104 3.63 -1.47 7.35
CA ILE A 104 2.88 -0.35 7.91
C ILE A 104 1.94 -0.85 9.01
N ASN A 105 1.12 -1.86 8.76
CA ASN A 105 0.15 -2.28 9.78
C ASN A 105 0.83 -3.00 10.95
N ASP A 106 1.88 -3.80 10.69
CA ASP A 106 2.45 -4.69 11.71
C ASP A 106 3.76 -4.18 12.32
N ARG A 107 4.58 -3.43 11.55
CA ARG A 107 5.99 -3.16 11.90
C ARG A 107 6.37 -1.69 11.96
N TRP A 108 5.45 -0.77 11.69
CA TRP A 108 5.77 0.65 11.46
C TRP A 108 6.54 1.31 12.61
N ALA A 109 6.08 1.13 13.85
CA ALA A 109 6.71 1.70 15.03
C ALA A 109 8.18 1.26 15.18
N ASN A 110 8.48 -0.01 14.89
CA ASN A 110 9.84 -0.54 14.95
C ASN A 110 10.72 0.07 13.85
N LEU A 111 10.18 0.18 12.63
CA LEU A 111 10.88 0.78 11.49
C LEU A 111 11.20 2.27 11.75
N GLU A 112 10.25 3.03 12.31
CA GLU A 112 10.46 4.43 12.67
C GLU A 112 11.50 4.59 13.79
N ASN A 113 11.45 3.76 14.82
CA ASN A 113 12.39 3.81 15.93
C ASN A 113 13.82 3.49 15.46
N GLU A 114 13.99 2.48 14.62
CA GLU A 114 15.27 2.15 14.00
C GLU A 114 15.79 3.30 13.13
N HIS A 115 14.92 3.89 12.31
CA HIS A 115 15.29 5.00 11.45
C HIS A 115 15.72 6.25 12.23
N ARG A 116 15.01 6.59 13.32
CA ARG A 116 15.34 7.73 14.19
C ARG A 116 16.65 7.51 14.94
N SER A 117 16.88 6.29 15.41
CA SER A 117 18.09 5.91 16.15
C SER A 117 19.31 5.75 15.23
N SER A 118 19.10 5.55 13.93
CA SER A 118 20.17 5.37 12.96
C SER A 118 20.96 6.66 12.70
N PRO A 119 22.31 6.58 12.60
CA PRO A 119 23.15 7.69 12.17
C PRO A 119 22.70 8.22 10.81
N LYS A 120 22.81 9.54 10.58
CA LYS A 120 22.41 10.18 9.32
C LYS A 120 23.03 9.51 8.09
N SER A 121 24.27 9.04 8.18
CA SER A 121 25.00 8.34 7.11
C SER A 121 24.40 6.97 6.72
N ARG A 122 23.53 6.40 7.55
CA ARG A 122 22.90 5.08 7.31
C ARG A 122 21.40 5.17 7.07
N ARG A 123 20.77 6.35 7.22
CA ARG A 123 19.32 6.51 7.11
C ARG A 123 18.76 6.04 5.77
N ASP A 124 19.45 6.28 4.67
CA ASP A 124 19.01 5.87 3.33
C ASP A 124 19.05 4.35 3.09
N LYS A 125 19.71 3.61 4.00
CA LYS A 125 19.81 2.14 3.99
C LYS A 125 18.93 1.49 5.06
N THR A 126 18.21 2.28 5.84
CA THR A 126 17.30 1.73 6.85
C THR A 126 16.12 1.04 6.17
N PRO A 127 15.54 0.02 6.82
CA PRO A 127 14.37 -0.68 6.30
C PRO A 127 13.21 0.27 5.98
N LEU A 128 12.99 1.28 6.83
CA LEU A 128 11.99 2.33 6.59
C LEU A 128 12.25 3.09 5.27
N ALA A 129 13.49 3.51 5.02
CA ALA A 129 13.82 4.24 3.80
C ALA A 129 13.61 3.39 2.55
N ILE A 130 13.93 2.10 2.61
CA ILE A 130 13.67 1.15 1.52
C ILE A 130 12.17 1.02 1.26
N VAL A 131 11.37 0.79 2.32
CA VAL A 131 9.90 0.73 2.22
C VAL A 131 9.33 1.99 1.57
N LEU A 132 9.73 3.17 2.05
CA LEU A 132 9.27 4.45 1.49
C LEU A 132 9.68 4.60 0.02
N ARG A 133 10.89 4.16 -0.36
CA ARG A 133 11.35 4.20 -1.75
C ARG A 133 10.55 3.26 -2.66
N CYS A 134 10.21 2.06 -2.20
CA CYS A 134 9.30 1.15 -2.91
C CYS A 134 7.89 1.76 -3.09
N LEU A 135 7.39 2.43 -2.06
CA LEU A 135 6.05 3.05 -2.06
C LEU A 135 6.01 4.40 -2.79
N THR A 136 7.16 5.01 -3.11
CA THR A 136 7.28 6.23 -3.91
C THR A 136 7.12 5.92 -5.41
N SER A 137 5.94 5.39 -5.74
CA SER A 137 5.51 4.99 -7.08
C SER A 137 4.00 5.18 -7.21
N VAL A 138 3.49 5.24 -8.44
CA VAL A 138 2.02 5.36 -8.67
C VAL A 138 1.28 4.17 -8.03
N GLY A 139 1.81 2.96 -8.19
CA GLY A 139 1.26 1.75 -7.56
C GLY A 139 1.32 1.79 -6.03
N GLY A 140 2.44 2.24 -5.45
CA GLY A 140 2.62 2.32 -4.00
C GLY A 140 1.68 3.31 -3.34
N ILE A 141 1.47 4.48 -3.95
CA ILE A 141 0.47 5.46 -3.51
C ILE A 141 -0.93 4.87 -3.61
N GLY A 142 -1.23 4.16 -4.71
CA GLY A 142 -2.48 3.43 -4.86
C GLY A 142 -2.71 2.41 -3.73
N ALA A 143 -1.69 1.63 -3.38
CA ALA A 143 -1.76 0.64 -2.29
C ALA A 143 -2.02 1.30 -0.93
N LEU A 144 -1.36 2.41 -0.62
CA LEU A 144 -1.60 3.20 0.59
C LEU A 144 -3.03 3.76 0.65
N ILE A 145 -3.53 4.30 -0.47
CA ILE A 145 -4.91 4.81 -0.60
C ILE A 145 -5.94 3.71 -0.35
N VAL A 146 -5.73 2.52 -0.96
CA VAL A 146 -6.61 1.36 -0.77
C VAL A 146 -6.58 0.90 0.68
N ASN A 147 -5.40 0.80 1.29
CA ASN A 147 -5.27 0.43 2.70
C ASN A 147 -5.98 1.42 3.63
N LEU A 148 -5.85 2.74 3.43
CA LEU A 148 -6.59 3.74 4.20
C LEU A 148 -8.10 3.53 4.06
N ARG A 149 -8.61 3.39 2.84
CA ARG A 149 -10.04 3.16 2.57
C ARG A 149 -10.55 1.90 3.26
N THR A 150 -9.85 0.78 3.11
CA THR A 150 -10.24 -0.48 3.77
C THR A 150 -10.26 -0.35 5.29
N ASN A 151 -9.33 0.40 5.89
CA ASN A 151 -9.31 0.61 7.34
C ASN A 151 -10.40 1.58 7.82
N ILE A 152 -10.75 2.59 7.02
CA ILE A 152 -11.92 3.45 7.27
C ILE A 152 -13.21 2.61 7.26
N ASP A 153 -13.43 1.81 6.22
CA ASP A 153 -14.65 0.99 6.09
C ASP A 153 -14.79 0.00 7.27
N ARG A 154 -13.68 -0.57 7.73
CA ARG A 154 -13.63 -1.43 8.93
C ARG A 154 -13.99 -0.66 10.20
N PHE A 155 -13.61 0.60 10.30
CA PHE A 155 -13.95 1.46 11.43
C PHE A 155 -15.45 1.70 11.54
N GLU A 156 -16.12 1.93 10.42
CA GLU A 156 -17.55 2.22 10.38
C GLU A 156 -18.41 0.98 10.66
N THR A 157 -17.92 -0.19 10.23
CA THR A 157 -18.67 -1.46 10.32
C THR A 157 -18.51 -2.19 11.66
N GLN A 158 -17.43 -1.94 12.42
CA GLN A 158 -17.13 -2.69 13.65
C GLN A 158 -17.34 -1.85 14.92
N GLN A 159 -18.34 -2.22 15.72
CA GLN A 159 -18.58 -1.59 17.03
C GLN A 159 -17.63 -2.13 18.11
N SER A 160 -16.85 -1.22 18.71
CA SER A 160 -16.43 -1.23 20.12
C SER A 160 -15.30 -2.14 20.64
N GLY A 161 -14.62 -2.98 19.85
CA GLY A 161 -13.58 -3.88 20.42
C GLY A 161 -12.14 -3.32 20.47
N GLU A 162 -11.66 -2.74 19.36
CA GLU A 162 -10.23 -2.42 19.15
C GLU A 162 -10.05 -1.04 18.49
N SER A 163 -10.67 0.00 19.03
CA SER A 163 -10.59 1.35 18.44
C SER A 163 -9.14 1.84 18.35
N LEU A 164 -8.37 1.71 19.43
CA LEU A 164 -7.00 2.25 19.50
C LEU A 164 -6.05 1.62 18.49
N GLY A 165 -6.02 0.28 18.39
CA GLY A 165 -5.15 -0.42 17.44
C GLY A 165 -5.45 -0.03 15.99
N ARG A 166 -6.74 0.11 15.64
CA ARG A 166 -7.13 0.57 14.31
C ARG A 166 -6.78 2.05 14.08
N GLN A 167 -6.91 2.92 15.09
CA GLN A 167 -6.48 4.32 14.97
C GLN A 167 -4.97 4.42 14.74
N VAL A 168 -4.18 3.55 15.40
CA VAL A 168 -2.73 3.44 15.18
C VAL A 168 -2.44 3.06 13.73
N VAL A 169 -3.11 2.04 13.17
CA VAL A 169 -2.93 1.65 11.76
C VAL A 169 -3.29 2.81 10.81
N LEU A 170 -4.41 3.50 11.04
CA LEU A 170 -4.78 4.68 10.22
C LEU A 170 -3.71 5.78 10.30
N ARG A 171 -3.23 6.11 11.51
CA ARG A 171 -2.15 7.09 11.72
C ARG A 171 -0.88 6.66 10.99
N ASP A 172 -0.49 5.40 11.08
CA ASP A 172 0.76 4.88 10.52
C ASP A 172 0.70 4.86 8.99
N THR A 173 -0.45 4.51 8.40
CA THR A 173 -0.66 4.63 6.96
C THR A 173 -0.68 6.10 6.50
N LEU A 174 -1.28 7.02 7.29
CA LEU A 174 -1.18 8.46 7.03
C LEU A 174 0.28 8.95 7.11
N ALA A 175 1.06 8.47 8.08
CA ALA A 175 2.46 8.80 8.23
C ALA A 175 3.27 8.36 7.01
N ALA A 176 3.08 7.12 6.57
CA ALA A 176 3.73 6.59 5.38
C ALA A 176 3.37 7.40 4.12
N LEU A 177 2.08 7.69 3.91
CA LEU A 177 1.64 8.51 2.77
C LEU A 177 2.22 9.92 2.83
N SER A 178 2.23 10.53 4.02
CA SER A 178 2.84 11.84 4.23
C SER A 178 4.33 11.83 3.91
N TYR A 179 5.09 10.82 4.37
CA TYR A 179 6.52 10.71 4.09
C TYR A 179 6.82 10.48 2.60
N VAL A 180 6.01 9.68 1.90
CA VAL A 180 6.13 9.47 0.44
C VAL A 180 5.92 10.78 -0.32
N LEU A 181 4.95 11.60 0.08
CA LEU A 181 4.58 12.82 -0.63
C LEU A 181 5.40 14.06 -0.21
N LYS A 182 6.04 14.04 0.96
CA LYS A 182 6.56 15.24 1.65
C LYS A 182 7.44 16.17 0.81
N THR A 183 8.22 15.64 -0.13
CA THR A 183 9.26 16.43 -0.79
C THR A 183 8.70 17.23 -1.98
N PRO A 184 9.09 18.51 -2.16
CA PRO A 184 8.59 19.32 -3.28
C PRO A 184 8.99 18.81 -4.67
N ASP A 185 10.10 18.08 -4.78
CA ASP A 185 10.56 17.46 -6.02
C ASP A 185 9.77 16.19 -6.39
N PHE A 186 8.82 15.77 -5.54
CA PHE A 186 8.07 14.52 -5.70
C PHE A 186 7.47 14.37 -7.11
N LEU A 187 6.80 15.42 -7.62
CA LEU A 187 6.10 15.36 -8.91
C LEU A 187 7.09 15.12 -10.06
N LEU A 188 8.21 15.84 -10.07
CA LEU A 188 9.29 15.66 -11.06
C LEU A 188 9.88 14.26 -10.99
N ARG A 189 10.18 13.75 -9.80
CA ARG A 189 10.76 12.41 -9.64
C ARG A 189 9.84 11.31 -10.16
N ILE A 190 8.54 11.41 -9.88
CA ILE A 190 7.57 10.44 -10.40
C ILE A 190 7.44 10.58 -11.91
N TYR A 191 7.41 11.80 -12.45
CA TYR A 191 7.40 12.03 -13.90
C TYR A 191 8.62 11.37 -14.58
N GLN A 192 9.83 11.62 -14.09
CA GLN A 192 11.06 11.03 -14.62
C GLN A 192 11.05 9.50 -14.55
N ARG A 193 10.43 8.92 -13.52
CA ARG A 193 10.26 7.47 -13.41
C ARG A 193 9.27 6.95 -14.46
N ILE A 194 8.12 7.59 -14.61
CA ILE A 194 7.12 7.23 -15.63
C ILE A 194 7.70 7.38 -17.04
N ALA A 195 8.51 8.42 -17.29
CA ALA A 195 9.14 8.67 -18.59
C ALA A 195 10.03 7.52 -19.04
N LYS A 196 10.57 6.70 -18.12
CA LYS A 196 11.38 5.51 -18.41
C LYS A 196 10.56 4.29 -18.85
N PHE A 197 9.23 4.30 -18.70
CA PHE A 197 8.40 3.19 -19.15
C PHE A 197 8.49 3.04 -20.67
N SER A 198 8.64 1.80 -21.15
CA SER A 198 8.77 1.49 -22.58
C SER A 198 7.51 1.79 -23.40
N SER A 199 6.33 1.76 -22.76
CA SER A 199 5.03 1.85 -23.41
C SER A 199 4.36 3.20 -23.17
N SER A 200 4.08 3.96 -24.25
CA SER A 200 3.33 5.23 -24.18
C SER A 200 1.95 5.09 -23.52
N PRO A 201 1.14 4.04 -23.82
CA PRO A 201 -0.07 3.75 -23.03
C PRO A 201 0.18 3.60 -21.53
N LYS A 202 1.25 2.90 -21.12
CA LYS A 202 1.63 2.74 -19.70
C LYS A 202 1.98 4.09 -19.07
N LYS A 203 2.73 4.95 -19.78
CA LYS A 203 3.03 6.32 -19.33
C LYS A 203 1.77 7.13 -19.07
N ARG A 204 0.85 7.17 -20.04
CA ARG A 204 -0.41 7.91 -19.95
C ARG A 204 -1.29 7.40 -18.81
N LEU A 205 -1.39 6.08 -18.66
CA LEU A 205 -2.15 5.46 -17.58
C LEU A 205 -1.57 5.85 -16.21
N ALA A 206 -0.27 5.69 -16.02
CA ALA A 206 0.41 6.02 -14.77
C ALA A 206 0.26 7.51 -14.40
N TRP A 207 0.42 8.40 -15.36
CA TRP A 207 0.25 9.84 -15.14
C TRP A 207 -1.20 10.21 -14.81
N SER A 208 -2.17 9.63 -15.51
CA SER A 208 -3.60 9.83 -15.24
C SER A 208 -3.99 9.34 -13.84
N GLN A 209 -3.46 8.19 -13.41
CA GLN A 209 -3.66 7.70 -12.06
C GLN A 209 -3.05 8.63 -11.01
N LEU A 210 -1.84 9.15 -11.24
CA LEU A 210 -1.22 10.12 -10.33
C LEU A 210 -2.05 11.40 -10.20
N ILE A 211 -2.54 11.94 -11.33
CA ILE A 211 -3.47 13.09 -11.35
C ILE A 211 -4.74 12.76 -10.55
N SER A 212 -5.31 11.57 -10.76
CA SER A 212 -6.50 11.09 -10.05
C SER A 212 -6.26 10.98 -8.54
N PHE A 213 -5.08 10.57 -8.09
CA PHE A 213 -4.77 10.52 -6.67
C PHE A 213 -4.57 11.90 -6.06
N LEU A 214 -3.75 12.74 -6.70
CA LEU A 214 -3.24 13.96 -6.08
C LEU A 214 -4.02 15.20 -6.46
N ALA A 215 -4.13 15.47 -7.76
CA ALA A 215 -4.71 16.69 -8.30
C ALA A 215 -6.25 16.68 -8.31
N SER A 216 -6.89 15.51 -8.21
CA SER A 216 -8.36 15.42 -8.06
C SER A 216 -8.85 15.53 -6.62
N GLY A 217 -7.92 15.49 -5.64
CA GLY A 217 -8.24 15.63 -4.22
C GLY A 217 -8.52 14.31 -3.50
N ARG A 218 -8.44 13.16 -4.18
CA ARG A 218 -8.69 11.86 -3.57
C ARG A 218 -7.83 11.59 -2.34
N VAL A 219 -6.52 11.85 -2.42
CA VAL A 219 -5.63 11.74 -1.25
C VAL A 219 -6.07 12.68 -0.12
N LEU A 220 -6.33 13.94 -0.43
CA LEU A 220 -6.79 14.93 0.54
C LEU A 220 -8.07 14.50 1.25
N SER A 221 -9.09 14.06 0.51
CA SER A 221 -10.37 13.63 1.08
C SER A 221 -10.21 12.41 1.98
N ILE A 222 -9.47 11.39 1.54
CA ILE A 222 -9.22 10.16 2.32
C ILE A 222 -8.42 10.47 3.58
N ALA A 223 -7.43 11.34 3.47
CA ALA A 223 -6.61 11.73 4.59
C ALA A 223 -7.40 12.54 5.62
N ALA A 224 -8.23 13.49 5.18
CA ALA A 224 -9.10 14.27 6.05
C ALA A 224 -10.09 13.39 6.83
N GLU A 225 -10.71 12.44 6.13
CA GLU A 225 -11.62 11.45 6.72
C GLU A 225 -10.90 10.56 7.75
N SER A 226 -9.71 10.05 7.41
CA SER A 226 -8.87 9.27 8.34
C SER A 226 -8.49 10.08 9.59
N LEU A 227 -8.10 11.34 9.44
CA LEU A 227 -7.79 12.23 10.57
C LEU A 227 -9.01 12.47 11.46
N GLY A 228 -10.23 12.49 10.90
CA GLY A 228 -11.46 12.59 11.67
C GLY A 228 -11.75 11.37 12.55
N LEU A 229 -11.21 10.19 12.19
CA LEU A 229 -11.36 8.94 12.95
C LEU A 229 -10.26 8.74 14.00
N VAL A 230 -9.06 9.29 13.77
CA VAL A 230 -7.92 9.20 14.70
C VAL A 230 -8.00 10.30 15.76
N LYS A 231 -8.87 10.10 16.76
CA LYS A 231 -9.15 11.07 17.84
C LYS A 231 -8.35 10.85 19.12
N GLU A 232 -8.01 9.60 19.42
CA GLU A 232 -7.37 9.18 20.67
C GLU A 232 -5.86 8.99 20.51
N VAL A 233 -5.36 9.00 19.27
CA VAL A 233 -3.93 8.88 18.97
C VAL A 233 -3.42 10.23 18.47
N GLU A 234 -2.30 10.68 19.02
CA GLU A 234 -1.66 11.92 18.57
C GLU A 234 -1.15 11.79 17.13
N VAL A 235 -1.53 12.76 16.29
CA VAL A 235 -1.05 12.89 14.92
C VAL A 235 -0.20 14.16 14.80
N PRO A 236 1.14 14.03 14.63
CA PRO A 236 2.03 15.16 14.43
C PRO A 236 1.67 16.04 13.23
N ASP A 237 1.92 17.35 13.32
CA ASP A 237 1.72 18.31 12.21
C ASP A 237 2.47 17.93 10.94
N SER A 238 3.62 17.25 11.09
CA SER A 238 4.38 16.72 9.96
C SER A 238 3.61 15.69 9.13
N ILE A 239 2.50 15.17 9.66
CA ILE A 239 1.58 14.24 9.01
C ILE A 239 0.28 14.95 8.65
N ARG A 240 -0.32 15.72 9.56
CA ARG A 240 -1.67 16.32 9.40
C ARG A 240 -1.89 17.10 8.09
N TRP A 241 -0.84 17.72 7.56
CA TRP A 241 -0.90 18.54 6.34
C TRP A 241 -1.54 17.82 5.13
N ILE A 242 -1.46 16.48 5.02
CA ILE A 242 -2.04 15.75 3.89
C ILE A 242 -3.57 15.75 3.88
N GLY A 243 -4.20 15.94 5.04
CA GLY A 243 -5.66 16.05 5.18
C GLY A 243 -6.17 17.49 5.32
N GLU A 244 -5.27 18.47 5.32
CA GLU A 244 -5.61 19.89 5.50
C GLU A 244 -5.57 20.61 4.15
N GLY A 245 -6.72 21.08 3.66
CA GLY A 245 -6.84 21.65 2.32
C GLY A 245 -5.82 22.76 2.00
N LYS A 246 -5.61 23.71 2.93
CA LYS A 246 -4.63 24.81 2.74
C LYS A 246 -3.20 24.28 2.65
N SER A 247 -2.81 23.40 3.56
CA SER A 247 -1.46 22.84 3.64
C SER A 247 -1.16 21.94 2.43
N TYR A 248 -2.14 21.12 2.05
CA TYR A 248 -2.08 20.25 0.87
C TYR A 248 -2.00 21.04 -0.44
N ALA A 249 -2.83 22.08 -0.62
CA ALA A 249 -2.77 22.94 -1.80
C ALA A 249 -1.45 23.70 -1.89
N SER A 250 -0.91 24.19 -0.76
CA SER A 250 0.42 24.80 -0.72
C SER A 250 1.52 23.82 -1.14
N TRP A 251 1.45 22.57 -0.68
CA TRP A 251 2.37 21.52 -1.12
C TRP A 251 2.24 21.22 -2.62
N LEU A 252 1.03 21.06 -3.15
CA LEU A 252 0.81 20.85 -4.58
C LEU A 252 1.41 21.99 -5.42
N GLY A 253 1.20 23.25 -5.02
CA GLY A 253 1.80 24.40 -5.68
C GLY A 253 3.32 24.35 -5.69
N LYS A 254 3.95 23.98 -4.57
CA LYS A 254 5.41 23.77 -4.48
C LYS A 254 5.88 22.65 -5.42
N CYS A 255 5.12 21.57 -5.53
CA CYS A 255 5.43 20.48 -6.46
C CYS A 255 5.37 20.90 -7.93
N ILE A 256 4.35 21.68 -8.30
CA ILE A 256 4.19 22.23 -9.65
C ILE A 256 5.36 23.16 -9.99
N VAL A 257 5.68 24.10 -9.09
CA VAL A 257 6.81 25.04 -9.27
C VAL A 257 8.13 24.27 -9.35
N SER A 258 8.35 23.30 -8.45
CA SER A 258 9.58 22.49 -8.46
C SER A 258 9.73 21.71 -9.76
N MET A 259 8.66 21.16 -10.33
CA MET A 259 8.72 20.49 -11.63
C MET A 259 9.00 21.50 -12.75
N ALA A 260 8.28 22.62 -12.80
CA ALA A 260 8.45 23.66 -13.83
C ALA A 260 9.90 24.19 -13.90
N LEU A 261 10.53 24.43 -12.75
CA LEU A 261 11.89 24.97 -12.67
C LEU A 261 12.99 23.99 -13.08
N ASN A 262 12.69 22.69 -13.14
CA ASN A 262 13.67 21.63 -13.40
C ASN A 262 13.35 20.81 -14.65
N LEU A 263 12.31 21.16 -15.41
CA LEU A 263 12.06 20.62 -16.74
C LEU A 263 13.00 21.26 -17.75
N ASP A 264 13.45 20.47 -18.73
CA ASP A 264 14.15 21.00 -19.89
C ASP A 264 13.17 21.82 -20.75
N ASP A 265 13.61 22.96 -21.28
CA ASP A 265 12.79 23.81 -22.14
C ASP A 265 12.27 23.06 -23.39
N ASN A 266 12.99 22.03 -23.83
CA ASN A 266 12.65 21.20 -24.98
C ASN A 266 11.81 19.96 -24.62
N ASP A 267 11.52 19.70 -23.34
CA ASP A 267 10.72 18.56 -22.90
C ASP A 267 9.21 18.82 -23.08
N SER A 268 8.75 18.81 -24.32
CA SER A 268 7.35 19.02 -24.68
C SER A 268 6.39 18.03 -24.00
N GLU A 269 6.82 16.77 -23.79
CA GLU A 269 6.02 15.77 -23.07
C GLU A 269 5.91 16.13 -21.58
N GLY A 270 7.00 16.57 -20.96
CA GLY A 270 7.06 17.04 -19.57
C GLY A 270 6.18 18.26 -19.34
N TRP A 271 6.29 19.28 -20.18
CA TRP A 271 5.44 20.47 -20.13
C TRP A 271 3.96 20.13 -20.33
N GLY A 272 3.64 19.26 -21.29
CA GLY A 272 2.27 18.80 -21.52
C GLY A 272 1.70 18.01 -20.33
N SER A 273 2.53 17.23 -19.65
CA SER A 273 2.18 16.47 -18.44
C SER A 273 1.93 17.39 -17.25
N LEU A 274 2.82 18.37 -17.05
CA LEU A 274 2.70 19.39 -16.01
C LEU A 274 1.47 20.28 -16.21
N ALA A 275 1.18 20.68 -17.45
CA ALA A 275 0.00 21.48 -17.78
C ALA A 275 -1.30 20.74 -17.39
N LYS A 276 -1.43 19.45 -17.76
CA LYS A 276 -2.58 18.61 -17.37
C LYS A 276 -2.72 18.47 -15.86
N PHE A 277 -1.61 18.25 -15.16
CA PHE A 277 -1.61 18.14 -13.71
C PHE A 277 -2.06 19.45 -13.06
N SER A 278 -1.49 20.58 -13.50
CA SER A 278 -1.79 21.92 -12.99
C SER A 278 -3.23 22.31 -13.25
N GLN A 279 -3.75 22.06 -14.47
CA GLN A 279 -5.14 22.29 -14.80
C GLN A 279 -6.06 21.58 -13.81
N ARG A 280 -5.80 20.30 -13.53
CA ARG A 280 -6.63 19.53 -12.60
C ARG A 280 -6.47 20.02 -11.16
N ALA A 281 -5.25 20.33 -10.73
CA ALA A 281 -4.96 20.81 -9.38
C ALA A 281 -5.62 22.17 -9.08
N LEU A 282 -5.70 23.07 -10.08
CA LEU A 282 -6.37 24.36 -9.95
C LEU A 282 -7.91 24.23 -9.87
N SER A 283 -8.47 23.10 -10.31
CA SER A 283 -9.89 22.80 -10.14
C SER A 283 -10.20 22.17 -8.77
N LEU A 284 -9.23 21.98 -7.87
CA LEU A 284 -9.49 21.47 -6.53
C LEU A 284 -10.42 22.41 -5.78
N GLY A 285 -11.55 21.87 -5.31
CA GLY A 285 -12.59 22.65 -4.62
C GLY A 285 -13.63 23.28 -5.55
N TYR A 286 -13.44 23.24 -6.87
CA TYR A 286 -14.44 23.59 -7.86
C TYR A 286 -14.95 22.32 -8.53
N GLN A 287 -16.05 21.76 -8.02
CA GLN A 287 -16.81 20.75 -8.76
C GLN A 287 -17.52 21.52 -9.88
N SER A 288 -17.13 21.29 -11.13
CA SER A 288 -17.98 21.64 -12.26
C SER A 288 -19.23 20.76 -12.18
N GLU A 289 -20.35 21.34 -11.75
CA GLU A 289 -21.68 20.81 -12.07
C GLU A 289 -21.88 20.70 -13.58
#